data_AF-A0A7Y3MLR3-F1
#
_entry.id   AF-A0A7Y3MLR3-F1
#
_cell.length_a   1.000
_cell.length_b   1.000
_cell.length_c   1.000
_cell.angle_alpha   90.00
_cell.angle_beta   90.00
_cell.angle_gamma   90.00
#
_symmetry.space_group_name_H-M   'P 1'
#
loop_
_entity.id
_entity.type
_entity.pdbx_description
1 polymer ?
#
loop_
_entity_poly.entity_id
_entity_poly.type
_entity_poly.pdbx_seq_one_letter_code
_entity_poly.pdbx_strand_id
1 'polypeptide(L)'
;MQSETPLDEKTISEEIQNFNVIIKSGKVFIKWTQLPSETDCMLSIEKSDNGIDFEEIGTKKGVKSDFVLFYSFIDHNPSPSISYYKVKHTNSNGEVSYSAIRQINNQAKKELADTYLSTASLN
;
A
#
# COMPACT_ATOMS: atom_id res chain seq x y z
N MET A 1 -23.56 20.42 23.31
CA MET A 1 -23.55 19.38 22.25
C MET A 1 -22.51 19.80 21.23
N GLN A 2 -21.29 19.28 21.34
CA GLN A 2 -20.33 19.42 20.25
C GLN A 2 -20.69 18.34 19.22
N SER A 3 -21.02 18.79 18.02
CA SER A 3 -21.30 17.95 16.86
C SER A 3 -20.03 17.22 16.48
N GLU A 4 -20.01 15.90 16.64
CA GLU A 4 -19.00 15.05 16.03
C GLU A 4 -19.11 15.21 14.51
N THR A 5 -18.02 15.69 13.92
CA THR A 5 -17.92 15.92 12.48
C THR A 5 -17.81 14.55 11.80
N PRO A 6 -18.46 14.29 10.64
CA PRO A 6 -18.40 12.99 10.00
C PRO A 6 -16.96 12.60 9.62
N LEU A 7 -16.57 11.39 10.02
CA LEU A 7 -15.23 10.80 9.92
C LEU A 7 -14.88 10.36 8.48
N ASP A 8 -15.01 11.24 7.49
CA ASP A 8 -14.79 10.88 6.08
C ASP A 8 -13.97 11.89 5.25
N GLU A 9 -13.24 12.79 5.90
CA GLU A 9 -12.08 13.41 5.25
C GLU A 9 -10.84 12.56 5.53
N LYS A 10 -10.50 11.73 4.55
CA LYS A 10 -9.27 10.93 4.56
C LYS A 10 -8.04 11.85 4.62
N THR A 11 -7.56 12.15 5.82
CA THR A 11 -6.37 12.97 6.05
C THR A 11 -5.16 12.33 5.39
N ILE A 12 -4.45 13.09 4.54
CA ILE A 12 -3.17 12.65 3.97
C ILE A 12 -2.10 12.83 5.03
N SER A 13 -1.30 11.79 5.26
CA SER A 13 -0.17 11.83 6.17
C SER A 13 0.93 12.71 5.59
N GLU A 14 1.35 13.74 6.33
CA GLU A 14 2.50 14.57 5.96
C GLU A 14 3.83 13.82 6.18
N GLU A 15 3.82 12.81 7.05
CA GLU A 15 4.99 11.99 7.39
C GLU A 15 5.29 10.90 6.35
N ILE A 16 4.34 10.54 5.47
CA ILE A 16 4.56 9.52 4.44
C ILE A 16 4.81 10.17 3.08
N GLN A 17 6.00 9.92 2.53
CA GLN A 17 6.41 10.38 1.21
C GLN A 17 6.82 9.23 0.29
N ASN A 18 6.90 9.51 -1.01
CA ASN A 18 7.40 8.59 -2.03
C ASN A 18 6.70 7.21 -2.04
N PHE A 19 5.41 7.16 -1.67
CA PHE A 19 4.65 5.91 -1.67
C PHE A 19 4.46 5.38 -3.09
N ASN A 20 5.00 4.19 -3.33
CA ASN A 20 5.02 3.55 -4.64
C ASN A 20 4.84 2.03 -4.54
N VAL A 21 4.27 1.43 -5.58
CA VAL A 21 4.04 -0.01 -5.72
C VAL A 21 4.56 -0.51 -7.07
N ILE A 22 5.21 -1.66 -7.07
CA ILE A 22 5.80 -2.27 -8.28
C ILE A 22 5.56 -3.77 -8.26
N ILE A 23 5.05 -4.33 -9.35
CA ILE A 23 4.90 -5.77 -9.50
C ILE A 23 6.17 -6.39 -10.07
N LYS A 24 6.66 -7.45 -9.43
CA LYS A 24 7.79 -8.25 -9.93
C LYS A 24 7.59 -9.71 -9.57
N SER A 25 7.58 -10.57 -10.59
CA SER A 25 7.46 -12.02 -10.46
C SER A 25 6.23 -12.45 -9.66
N GLY A 26 5.07 -11.87 -9.97
CA GLY A 26 3.79 -12.19 -9.33
C GLY A 26 3.61 -11.65 -7.92
N LYS A 27 4.52 -10.79 -7.45
CA LYS A 27 4.48 -10.17 -6.11
C LYS A 27 4.48 -8.66 -6.23
N VAL A 28 3.77 -7.98 -5.36
CA VAL A 28 3.77 -6.51 -5.32
C VAL A 28 4.72 -6.02 -4.22
N PHE A 29 5.69 -5.23 -4.63
CA PHE A 29 6.65 -4.55 -3.76
C PHE A 29 6.12 -3.17 -3.45
N ILE A 30 5.84 -2.92 -2.18
CA ILE A 30 5.30 -1.67 -1.65
C ILE A 30 6.44 -0.95 -0.93
N LYS A 31 6.67 0.31 -1.25
CA LYS A 31 7.76 1.11 -0.68
C LYS A 31 7.28 2.51 -0.34
N TRP A 32 7.78 3.04 0.75
CA TRP A 32 7.56 4.42 1.14
C TRP A 32 8.70 4.93 2.01
N THR A 33 8.66 6.24 2.20
CA THR A 33 9.56 6.97 3.07
C THR A 33 8.74 7.54 4.23
N GLN A 34 9.22 7.35 5.46
CA GLN A 34 8.75 8.12 6.60
C GLN A 34 9.72 9.29 6.80
N LEU A 35 9.18 10.51 6.82
CA LEU A 35 9.95 11.69 7.22
C LEU A 35 10.29 11.63 8.71
N PRO A 36 11.25 12.44 9.18
CA PRO A 36 11.53 12.57 10.60
C PRO A 36 10.24 12.80 11.39
N SER A 37 10.11 12.08 12.50
CA SER A 37 8.91 12.06 13.33
C SER A 37 9.30 12.08 14.80
N GLU A 38 8.55 12.82 15.59
CA GLU A 38 8.81 13.01 17.02
C GLU A 38 8.27 11.88 17.90
N THR A 39 7.43 11.00 17.33
CA THR A 39 6.72 9.94 18.05
C THR A 39 6.81 8.61 17.32
N ASP A 40 6.70 7.51 18.08
CA ASP A 40 6.45 6.20 17.49
C ASP A 40 5.03 6.14 16.89
N CYS A 41 4.85 5.32 15.86
CA CYS A 41 3.57 5.13 15.20
C CYS A 41 3.41 3.69 14.69
N MET A 42 2.19 3.39 14.23
CA MET A 42 1.89 2.14 13.54
C MET A 42 1.63 2.43 12.06
N LEU A 43 2.31 1.69 11.20
CA LEU A 43 2.17 1.75 9.75
C LEU A 43 1.48 0.46 9.28
N SER A 44 0.17 0.53 9.05
CA SER A 44 -0.62 -0.58 8.50
C SER A 44 -0.63 -0.51 6.98
N ILE A 45 -0.29 -1.62 6.32
CA ILE A 45 -0.34 -1.77 4.87
C ILE A 45 -1.71 -2.33 4.54
N GLU A 46 -2.46 -1.58 3.74
CA GLU A 46 -3.82 -1.97 3.37
C GLU A 46 -3.93 -2.20 1.85
N LYS A 47 -4.68 -3.24 1.48
CA LYS A 47 -4.97 -3.64 0.10
C LYS A 47 -6.47 -3.56 -0.16
N SER A 48 -6.85 -3.25 -1.40
CA SER A 48 -8.23 -3.33 -1.87
C SER A 48 -8.27 -3.90 -3.28
N ASP A 49 -9.34 -4.62 -3.59
CA ASP A 49 -9.63 -5.18 -4.92
C ASP A 49 -10.55 -4.27 -5.75
N ASN A 50 -11.29 -3.38 -5.08
CA ASN A 50 -12.26 -2.47 -5.71
C ASN A 50 -11.89 -0.98 -5.54
N GLY A 51 -10.83 -0.67 -4.79
CA GLY A 51 -10.39 0.69 -4.51
C GLY A 51 -11.24 1.42 -3.45
N ILE A 52 -12.21 0.73 -2.84
CA ILE A 52 -13.17 1.26 -1.86
C ILE A 52 -12.96 0.58 -0.51
N ASP A 53 -13.07 -0.75 -0.47
CA ASP A 53 -12.95 -1.56 0.75
C ASP A 53 -11.51 -2.01 0.91
N PHE A 54 -10.86 -1.56 1.99
CA PHE A 54 -9.47 -1.86 2.27
C PHE A 54 -9.34 -2.83 3.45
N GLU A 55 -8.56 -3.89 3.27
CA GLU A 55 -8.17 -4.84 4.30
C GLU A 55 -6.69 -4.66 4.67
N GLU A 56 -6.36 -4.84 5.96
CA GLU A 56 -4.98 -4.85 6.42
C GLU A 56 -4.29 -6.15 6.01
N ILE A 57 -3.15 -6.04 5.31
CA ILE A 57 -2.35 -7.20 4.87
C ILE A 57 -1.01 -7.29 5.61
N GLY A 58 -0.71 -6.34 6.48
CA GLY A 58 0.46 -6.38 7.35
C GLY A 58 0.73 -5.05 8.04
N THR A 59 1.66 -5.07 8.99
CA THR A 59 2.03 -3.88 9.77
C THR A 59 3.54 -3.72 9.88
N LYS A 60 3.97 -2.48 10.09
CA LYS A 60 5.34 -2.10 10.47
C LYS A 60 5.26 -1.13 11.64
N LYS A 61 6.20 -1.26 12.58
CA LYS A 61 6.42 -0.22 13.59
C LYS A 61 7.11 0.95 12.91
N GLY A 62 6.47 2.12 12.93
CA GLY A 62 7.16 3.38 12.67
C GLY A 62 7.80 3.86 13.97
N VAL A 63 9.05 4.31 13.88
CA VAL A 63 9.80 4.76 15.05
C VAL A 63 10.01 6.26 15.00
N LYS A 64 10.01 6.90 16.16
CA LYS A 64 10.56 8.24 16.33
C LYS A 64 11.98 8.26 15.73
N SER A 65 12.28 9.26 14.92
CA SER A 65 13.56 9.38 14.24
C SER A 65 13.78 10.80 13.76
N ASP A 66 15.00 11.31 13.95
CA ASP A 66 15.46 12.57 13.36
C ASP A 66 15.89 12.40 11.89
N PHE A 67 15.93 11.15 11.41
CA PHE A 67 16.31 10.79 10.05
C PHE A 67 15.12 10.31 9.23
N VAL A 68 15.24 10.49 7.91
CA VAL A 68 14.36 9.87 6.93
C VAL A 68 14.53 8.35 6.95
N LEU A 69 13.42 7.62 7.10
CA LEU A 69 13.43 6.16 7.16
C LEU A 69 12.77 5.55 5.91
N PHE A 70 13.36 4.46 5.42
CA PHE A 70 12.89 3.76 4.22
C PHE A 70 12.23 2.45 4.60
N TYR A 71 10.96 2.30 4.22
CA TYR A 71 10.18 1.12 4.52
C TYR A 71 9.81 0.35 3.26
N SER A 72 9.61 -0.95 3.45
CA SER A 72 9.07 -1.81 2.40
C SER A 72 8.23 -2.94 2.95
N PHE A 73 7.32 -3.42 2.11
CA PHE A 73 6.48 -4.58 2.33
C PHE A 73 6.33 -5.35 0.99
N ILE A 74 6.15 -6.66 1.06
CA ILE A 74 5.92 -7.50 -0.11
C ILE A 74 4.56 -8.17 0.06
N ASP A 75 3.64 -7.87 -0.84
CA ASP A 75 2.42 -8.66 -1.00
C ASP A 75 2.74 -9.88 -1.86
N HIS A 76 2.65 -11.05 -1.24
CA HIS A 76 2.92 -12.35 -1.86
C HIS A 76 1.70 -12.94 -2.58
N ASN A 77 0.50 -12.38 -2.34
CA ASN A 77 -0.75 -12.85 -2.92
C ASN A 77 -1.59 -11.66 -3.43
N PRO A 78 -1.05 -10.91 -4.42
CA PRO A 78 -1.79 -9.82 -5.03
C PRO A 78 -2.97 -10.38 -5.83
N SER A 79 -3.98 -9.55 -6.01
CA SER A 79 -5.24 -9.98 -6.64
C SER A 79 -5.02 -10.22 -8.14
N PRO A 80 -5.81 -11.09 -8.81
CA PRO A 80 -5.48 -11.55 -10.17
C PRO A 80 -5.45 -10.46 -11.26
N SER A 81 -6.11 -9.33 -11.02
CA SER A 81 -6.23 -8.22 -11.97
C SER A 81 -5.61 -6.95 -11.39
N ILE A 82 -6.41 -6.02 -10.86
CA ILE A 82 -5.93 -4.77 -10.28
C ILE A 82 -5.92 -4.92 -8.77
N SER A 83 -4.89 -4.38 -8.13
CA SER A 83 -4.86 -4.17 -6.68
C SER A 83 -4.58 -2.70 -6.37
N TYR A 84 -5.24 -2.21 -5.33
CA TYR A 84 -5.04 -0.87 -4.79
C TYR A 84 -4.36 -1.00 -3.43
N TYR A 85 -3.41 -0.12 -3.15
CA TYR A 85 -2.66 -0.12 -1.90
C TYR A 85 -2.62 1.28 -1.30
N LYS A 86 -2.59 1.33 0.02
CA LYS A 86 -2.27 2.53 0.81
C LYS A 86 -1.56 2.11 2.10
N VAL A 87 -0.85 3.05 2.71
CA VAL A 87 -0.34 2.90 4.08
C VAL A 87 -1.21 3.76 4.99
N LYS A 88 -1.74 3.16 6.04
CA LYS A 88 -2.41 3.83 7.15
C LYS A 88 -1.37 4.12 8.23
N HIS A 89 -1.26 5.39 8.61
CA HIS A 89 -0.44 5.89 9.69
C HIS A 89 -1.33 6.12 10.91
N THR A 90 -1.03 5.46 12.02
CA THR A 90 -1.70 5.68 13.32
C THR A 90 -0.65 6.18 14.30
N ASN A 91 -0.74 7.44 14.72
CA ASN A 91 0.22 8.01 15.67
C ASN A 91 -0.02 7.51 17.11
N SER A 92 0.84 7.89 18.04
CA SER A 92 0.76 7.49 19.46
C SER A 92 -0.54 7.91 20.15
N ASN A 93 -1.25 8.91 19.61
CA ASN A 93 -2.49 9.44 20.16
C ASN A 93 -3.73 8.81 19.51
N GLY A 94 -3.55 7.88 18.57
CA GLY A 94 -4.63 7.20 17.86
C GLY A 94 -5.17 7.97 16.64
N GLU A 95 -4.57 9.11 16.28
CA GLU A 95 -4.96 9.84 15.08
C GLU A 95 -4.52 9.08 13.83
N VAL A 96 -5.41 9.04 12.84
CA VAL A 96 -5.23 8.26 11.63
C VAL A 96 -5.04 9.19 10.43
N SER A 97 -4.04 8.88 9.63
CA SER A 97 -3.81 9.50 8.32
C SER A 97 -3.34 8.44 7.32
N TYR A 98 -3.30 8.78 6.03
CA TYR A 98 -2.99 7.81 4.98
C TYR A 98 -1.99 8.35 3.96
N SER A 99 -1.29 7.44 3.30
CA SER A 99 -0.66 7.74 2.02
C SER A 99 -1.70 8.01 0.93
N ALA A 100 -1.24 8.53 -0.20
CA ALA A 100 -2.00 8.42 -1.45
C ALA A 100 -2.32 6.95 -1.77
N ILE A 101 -3.43 6.69 -2.47
CA ILE A 101 -3.72 5.37 -3.01
C ILE A 101 -2.89 5.15 -4.27
N ARG A 102 -2.29 3.96 -4.40
CA ARG A 102 -1.63 3.52 -5.63
C ARG A 102 -2.28 2.25 -6.14
N GLN A 103 -2.58 2.22 -7.43
CA GLN A 103 -3.08 1.03 -8.11
C GLN A 103 -1.98 0.39 -8.94
N ILE A 104 -2.11 -0.92 -9.17
CA ILE A 104 -1.24 -1.65 -10.07
C ILE A 104 -2.01 -2.77 -10.78
N ASN A 105 -1.72 -2.98 -12.06
CA ASN A 105 -2.21 -4.12 -12.81
C ASN A 105 -1.25 -5.30 -12.64
N ASN A 106 -1.76 -6.38 -12.04
CA ASN A 106 -1.00 -7.57 -11.69
C ASN A 106 -0.79 -8.53 -12.87
N GLN A 107 -1.40 -8.26 -14.03
CA GLN A 107 -1.31 -9.11 -15.23
C GLN A 107 -0.07 -8.85 -16.09
N ALA A 108 0.78 -7.87 -15.75
CA ALA A 108 1.91 -7.39 -16.56
C ALA A 108 3.00 -8.44 -16.91
N LYS A 109 2.84 -9.72 -16.55
CA LYS A 109 3.69 -10.84 -16.98
C LYS A 109 2.95 -12.09 -17.45
N LYS A 110 1.62 -12.13 -17.41
CA LYS A 110 0.87 -13.34 -17.81
C LYS A 110 0.73 -13.45 -19.33
N GLU A 111 0.61 -12.32 -20.03
CA GLU A 111 0.32 -12.30 -21.47
C GLU A 111 1.42 -12.94 -22.34
N LEU A 112 2.70 -12.81 -22.00
CA LEU A 112 3.78 -13.40 -22.79
C LEU A 112 3.86 -14.94 -22.64
N ALA A 113 3.48 -15.48 -21.50
CA ALA A 113 3.50 -16.93 -21.26
C ALA A 113 2.27 -17.62 -21.91
N ASP A 114 1.09 -17.02 -21.78
CA ASP A 114 -0.16 -17.57 -22.33
C ASP A 114 -0.18 -17.50 -23.88
N THR A 115 0.45 -16.49 -24.49
CA THR A 115 0.61 -16.40 -25.95
C THR A 115 1.56 -17.47 -26.53
N TYR A 116 2.64 -17.80 -25.81
CA TYR A 116 3.59 -18.84 -26.24
C TYR A 116 3.01 -20.26 -26.11
N LEU A 117 2.20 -20.54 -25.08
CA LEU A 117 1.61 -21.87 -24.87
C LEU A 117 0.42 -22.15 -25.79
N SER A 118 -0.35 -21.13 -26.16
CA SER A 118 -1.48 -21.26 -27.10
C SER A 118 -1.01 -21.53 -28.53
N THR A 119 0.09 -20.92 -28.97
CA THR A 119 0.67 -21.15 -30.31
C THR A 119 1.40 -22.49 -30.43
N ALA A 120 2.01 -22.99 -29.34
CA ALA A 120 2.67 -24.30 -29.33
C ALA A 120 1.71 -25.49 -29.34
N SER A 121 0.45 -25.29 -28.93
CA SER A 121 -0.58 -26.35 -28.86
C SER A 121 -1.39 -26.51 -30.15
N LEU A 122 -1.09 -25.72 -31.20
CA LEU A 122 -1.79 -25.70 -32.48
C LEU A 122 -1.00 -26.33 -33.63
N ASN A 123 0.15 -26.96 -33.36
CA ASN A 123 0.98 -27.68 -34.35
C ASN A 123 1.06 -29.17 -34.06
#